data_AF-A0A834NY06-F1
#
_entry.id   AF-A0A834NY06-F1
#
_cell.length_a   1.000
_cell.length_b   1.000
_cell.length_c   1.000
_cell.angle_alpha   90.00
_cell.angle_beta   90.00
_cell.angle_gamma   90.00
#
_symmetry.space_group_name_H-M   'P 1'
#
loop_
_entity.id
_entity.type
_entity.pdbx_description
1 polymer ?
#
loop_
_entity_poly.entity_id
_entity_poly.type
_entity_poly.pdbx_seq_one_letter_code
_entity_poly.pdbx_strand_id
1 'polypeptide(L)'
;MSGILPPKYGAGPHGIGDPDDKTLRKVEIDVLIPQIIRDKTKKEKCIPEVEEFTKCCKENNFMMIFKCRKENNKLKGCLEKWFYDKDFQEECKQIYLQERSEYRRTNIPKKFKKMQ
;
A
#
# COMPACT_ATOMS: atom_id res chain seq x y z
N MET A 1 23.93 -20.40 -19.04
CA MET A 1 24.09 -20.73 -17.60
C MET A 1 22.73 -20.58 -16.95
N SER A 2 22.10 -21.68 -16.55
CA SER A 2 20.80 -21.64 -15.88
C SER A 2 21.02 -21.12 -14.46
N GLY A 3 20.48 -19.96 -14.13
CA GLY A 3 20.55 -19.40 -12.78
C GLY A 3 19.94 -20.35 -11.76
N ILE A 4 20.50 -20.37 -10.54
CA ILE A 4 20.05 -21.18 -9.40
C ILE A 4 18.62 -20.82 -8.97
N LEU A 5 18.12 -19.64 -9.37
CA LEU A 5 16.81 -19.11 -9.01
C LEU A 5 15.78 -19.29 -10.13
N PRO A 6 14.52 -19.63 -9.80
CA PRO A 6 13.40 -19.60 -10.72
C PRO A 6 13.29 -18.26 -11.49
N PRO A 7 12.80 -18.24 -12.74
CA PRO A 7 12.69 -17.02 -13.55
C PRO A 7 11.97 -15.85 -12.85
N LYS A 8 10.92 -16.15 -12.07
CA LYS A 8 10.21 -15.15 -11.23
C LYS A 8 11.09 -14.36 -10.25
N TYR A 9 12.26 -14.90 -9.88
CA TYR A 9 13.19 -14.28 -8.94
C TYR A 9 14.50 -13.82 -9.58
N GLY A 10 14.92 -14.45 -10.69
CA GLY A 10 16.23 -14.20 -11.30
C GLY A 10 16.21 -13.77 -12.77
N ALA A 11 15.04 -13.64 -13.40
CA ALA A 11 14.93 -13.15 -14.78
C ALA A 11 14.86 -11.61 -14.84
N GLY A 12 14.61 -11.08 -16.04
CA GLY A 12 14.48 -9.65 -16.31
C GLY A 12 15.82 -8.95 -16.59
N PRO A 13 15.77 -7.68 -17.04
CA PRO A 13 16.95 -6.94 -17.50
C PRO A 13 18.00 -6.70 -16.40
N HIS A 14 17.60 -6.77 -15.14
CA HIS A 14 18.47 -6.56 -13.98
C HIS A 14 18.59 -7.81 -13.08
N GLY A 15 18.06 -8.96 -13.50
CA GLY A 15 18.15 -10.21 -12.73
C GLY A 15 17.40 -10.21 -11.38
N ILE A 16 16.43 -9.31 -11.19
CA ILE A 16 15.63 -9.14 -9.96
C ILE A 16 14.20 -9.69 -10.08
N GLY A 17 13.96 -10.51 -11.10
CA GLY A 17 12.70 -11.18 -11.37
C GLY A 17 12.02 -10.66 -12.64
N ASP A 18 11.17 -11.51 -13.20
CA ASP A 18 10.40 -11.24 -14.40
C ASP A 18 9.43 -10.04 -14.21
N PRO A 19 9.54 -8.97 -15.02
CA PRO A 19 8.62 -7.84 -14.97
C PRO A 19 7.15 -8.17 -15.26
N ASP A 20 6.88 -9.23 -16.01
CA ASP A 20 5.54 -9.59 -16.48
C ASP A 20 4.88 -10.69 -15.61
N ASP A 21 5.63 -11.22 -14.64
CA ASP A 21 5.09 -12.12 -13.62
C ASP A 21 4.03 -11.43 -12.76
N LYS A 22 2.84 -12.04 -12.69
CA LYS A 22 1.67 -11.57 -11.91
C LYS A 22 1.45 -12.34 -10.61
N THR A 23 2.29 -13.33 -10.29
CA THR A 23 2.15 -14.09 -9.05
C THR A 23 2.48 -13.22 -7.84
N LEU A 24 1.77 -13.46 -6.74
CA LEU A 24 1.95 -12.72 -5.48
C LEU A 24 2.59 -13.62 -4.42
N ARG A 25 3.62 -13.09 -3.77
CA ARG A 25 4.26 -13.65 -2.59
C ARG A 25 3.42 -13.32 -1.36
N LYS A 26 3.57 -14.12 -0.30
CA LYS A 26 2.87 -13.92 0.97
C LYS A 26 3.03 -12.49 1.54
N VAL A 27 4.24 -11.93 1.50
CA VAL A 27 4.48 -10.54 1.94
C VAL A 27 3.73 -9.50 1.11
N GLU A 28 3.49 -9.78 -0.17
CA GLU A 28 2.78 -8.86 -1.06
C GLU A 28 1.29 -8.85 -0.75
N ILE A 29 0.74 -10.04 -0.45
CA ILE A 29 -0.66 -10.25 -0.06
C ILE A 29 -0.93 -9.70 1.34
N ASP A 30 -0.08 -10.02 2.30
CA ASP A 30 -0.35 -9.77 3.72
C ASP A 30 0.13 -8.38 4.18
N VAL A 31 1.04 -7.73 3.44
CA VAL A 31 1.68 -6.48 3.86
C VAL A 31 1.60 -5.38 2.80
N LEU A 32 2.15 -5.62 1.60
CA LEU A 32 2.36 -4.53 0.63
C LEU A 32 1.05 -4.03 -0.01
N ILE A 33 0.18 -4.94 -0.47
CA ILE A 33 -1.14 -4.56 -1.01
C ILE A 33 -2.01 -3.95 0.10
N PRO A 34 -2.12 -4.54 1.31
CA PRO A 34 -2.80 -3.92 2.45
C PRO A 34 -2.28 -2.52 2.80
N GLN A 35 -0.98 -2.27 2.65
CA GLN A 35 -0.41 -0.95 2.86
C GLN A 35 -0.88 0.04 1.78
N ILE A 36 -0.90 -0.36 0.51
CA ILE A 36 -1.41 0.47 -0.60
C ILE A 36 -2.89 0.81 -0.38
N ILE A 37 -3.71 -0.18 0.01
CA ILE A 37 -5.13 0.03 0.35
C ILE A 37 -5.24 1.10 1.44
N ARG A 38 -4.55 0.93 2.58
CA ARG A 38 -4.60 1.89 3.69
C ARG A 38 -4.18 3.30 3.28
N ASP A 39 -3.07 3.42 2.54
CA ASP A 39 -2.54 4.72 2.11
C ASP A 39 -3.48 5.41 1.13
N LYS A 40 -4.07 4.67 0.20
CA LYS A 40 -5.00 5.20 -0.80
C LYS A 40 -6.34 5.56 -0.18
N THR A 41 -6.88 4.70 0.69
CA THR A 41 -8.12 4.98 1.44
C THR A 41 -8.00 6.27 2.24
N LYS A 42 -6.89 6.48 2.96
CA LYS A 42 -6.68 7.73 3.73
C LYS A 42 -6.57 8.98 2.86
N LYS A 43 -6.02 8.87 1.66
CA LYS A 43 -5.79 10.00 0.75
C LYS A 43 -7.00 10.36 -0.10
N GLU A 44 -7.82 9.39 -0.46
CA GLU A 44 -8.85 9.56 -1.49
C GLU A 44 -10.27 9.28 -0.99
N LYS A 45 -10.44 8.46 0.06
CA LYS A 45 -11.77 7.96 0.45
C LYS A 45 -12.23 8.44 1.82
N CYS A 46 -11.34 8.42 2.81
CA CYS A 46 -11.64 8.76 4.21
C CYS A 46 -11.03 10.11 4.62
N ILE A 47 -10.99 11.07 3.69
CA ILE A 47 -10.42 12.40 3.93
C ILE A 47 -11.07 13.09 5.15
N PRO A 48 -12.41 13.18 5.27
CA PRO A 48 -13.02 13.89 6.40
C PRO A 48 -12.77 13.18 7.74
N GLU A 49 -12.77 11.84 7.78
CA GLU A 49 -12.48 11.09 9.01
C GLU A 49 -11.01 11.25 9.44
N VAL A 50 -10.08 11.30 8.47
CA VAL A 50 -8.66 11.58 8.73
C VAL A 50 -8.49 12.99 9.29
N GLU A 51 -9.18 13.99 8.72
CA GLU A 51 -9.13 15.37 9.18
C GLU A 51 -9.73 15.54 10.59
N GLU A 52 -10.91 14.98 10.86
CA GLU A 52 -11.54 14.99 12.18
C GLU A 52 -10.63 14.35 13.24
N PHE A 53 -10.09 13.16 12.93
CA PHE A 53 -9.18 12.47 13.83
C PHE A 53 -7.89 13.25 14.06
N THR A 54 -7.29 13.80 13.01
CA THR A 54 -6.06 14.60 13.10
C THR A 54 -6.29 15.87 13.90
N LYS A 55 -7.43 16.54 13.71
CA LYS A 55 -7.83 17.72 14.48
C LYS A 55 -7.94 17.37 15.97
N CYS A 56 -8.66 16.31 16.31
CA CYS A 56 -8.77 15.87 17.70
C CYS A 56 -7.40 15.52 18.31
N CYS A 57 -6.52 14.85 17.57
CA CYS A 57 -5.17 14.51 18.03
C CYS A 57 -4.34 15.77 18.33
N LYS A 58 -4.42 16.79 17.47
CA LYS A 58 -3.73 18.07 17.68
C LYS A 58 -4.24 18.81 18.93
N GLU A 59 -5.55 18.80 19.17
CA GLU A 59 -6.16 19.48 20.32
C GLU A 59 -5.87 18.80 21.66
N ASN A 60 -5.75 17.46 21.66
CA ASN A 60 -5.64 16.68 22.89
C ASN A 60 -4.25 16.13 23.18
N ASN A 61 -3.31 16.27 22.23
CA ASN A 61 -1.91 15.85 22.32
C ASN A 61 -1.77 14.49 23.03
N PHE A 62 -1.15 14.43 24.20
CA PHE A 62 -0.94 13.18 24.95
C PHE A 62 -2.24 12.46 25.38
N MET A 63 -3.35 13.19 25.56
CA MET A 63 -4.65 12.62 25.93
C MET A 63 -5.47 12.10 24.74
N MET A 64 -4.94 12.13 23.51
CA MET A 64 -5.68 11.73 22.30
C MET A 64 -6.25 10.30 22.36
N ILE A 65 -5.55 9.35 22.98
CA ILE A 65 -5.96 7.93 23.03
C ILE A 65 -7.28 7.77 23.83
N PHE A 66 -7.52 8.65 24.79
CA PHE A 66 -8.72 8.65 25.61
C PHE A 66 -9.81 9.52 24.99
N LYS A 67 -9.46 10.72 24.54
CA LYS A 67 -10.43 11.73 24.10
C LYS A 67 -10.88 11.57 22.64
N CYS A 68 -10.02 11.05 21.76
CA CYS A 68 -10.30 10.93 20.33
C CYS A 68 -10.83 9.55 19.91
N ARG A 69 -11.41 8.79 20.85
CA ARG A 69 -11.92 7.42 20.57
C ARG A 69 -13.07 7.44 19.57
N LYS A 70 -13.91 8.46 19.61
CA LYS A 70 -15.05 8.62 18.70
C LYS A 70 -14.58 8.82 17.26
N GLU A 71 -13.67 9.76 17.05
CA GLU A 71 -13.07 10.10 15.75
C GLU A 71 -12.26 8.91 15.23
N ASN A 72 -11.50 8.24 16.09
CA ASN A 72 -10.77 7.02 15.74
C ASN A 72 -11.71 5.89 15.28
N ASN A 73 -12.85 5.69 15.95
CA ASN A 73 -13.81 4.67 15.56
C ASN A 73 -14.47 4.99 14.20
N LYS A 74 -14.79 6.26 13.93
CA LYS A 74 -15.26 6.70 12.61
C LYS A 74 -14.21 6.40 11.52
N LEU A 75 -12.96 6.78 11.77
CA LEU A 75 -11.85 6.53 10.85
C LEU A 75 -11.65 5.03 10.62
N LYS A 76 -11.66 4.21 11.67
CA LYS A 76 -11.58 2.75 11.56
C LYS A 76 -12.72 2.18 10.73
N GLY A 77 -13.96 2.60 10.97
CA GLY A 77 -15.11 2.14 10.19
C GLY A 77 -14.98 2.47 8.71
N CYS A 78 -14.51 3.68 8.39
CA CYS A 78 -14.24 4.05 7.00
C CYS A 78 -13.12 3.20 6.38
N LEU A 79 -12.00 3.01 7.11
CA LEU A 79 -10.89 2.17 6.64
C LEU A 79 -11.30 0.72 6.42
N GLU A 80 -12.07 0.13 7.33
CA GLU A 80 -12.54 -1.26 7.24
C GLU A 80 -13.47 -1.47 6.04
N LYS A 81 -14.38 -0.52 5.78
CA LYS A 81 -15.26 -0.56 4.60
C LYS A 81 -14.46 -0.73 3.30
N TRP A 82 -13.44 0.10 3.09
CA TRP A 82 -12.61 0.03 1.89
C TRP A 82 -11.59 -1.10 1.92
N PHE A 83 -11.19 -1.55 3.10
CA PHE A 83 -10.29 -2.68 3.23
C PHE A 83 -10.91 -3.99 2.72
N TYR A 84 -12.22 -4.18 2.90
CA TYR A 84 -12.94 -5.38 2.44
C TYR A 84 -13.65 -5.20 1.09
N ASP A 85 -13.55 -4.03 0.47
CA ASP A 85 -14.11 -3.77 -0.85
C ASP A 85 -13.29 -4.50 -1.93
N LYS A 86 -13.90 -5.47 -2.62
CA LYS A 86 -13.20 -6.36 -3.56
C LYS A 86 -12.68 -5.62 -4.78
N ASP A 87 -13.44 -4.66 -5.28
CA ASP A 87 -13.06 -3.88 -6.47
C ASP A 87 -11.86 -3.00 -6.14
N PHE A 88 -11.87 -2.37 -4.97
CA PHE A 88 -10.77 -1.57 -4.48
C PHE A 88 -9.51 -2.40 -4.14
N GLN A 89 -9.68 -3.62 -3.61
CA GLN A 89 -8.57 -4.55 -3.41
C GLN A 89 -7.89 -4.92 -4.73
N GLU A 90 -8.67 -5.22 -5.77
CA GLU A 90 -8.11 -5.56 -7.08
C GLU A 90 -7.44 -4.34 -7.72
N GLU A 91 -8.00 -3.15 -7.59
CA GLU A 91 -7.37 -1.91 -8.04
C GLU A 91 -6.00 -1.69 -7.36
N CYS A 92 -5.93 -1.83 -6.03
CA CYS A 92 -4.69 -1.68 -5.28
C CYS A 92 -3.65 -2.76 -5.63
N LYS A 93 -4.11 -3.97 -5.94
CA LYS A 93 -3.26 -5.04 -6.44
C LYS A 93 -2.69 -4.73 -7.82
N GLN A 94 -3.46 -4.15 -8.73
CA GLN A 94 -2.94 -3.73 -10.04
C GLN A 94 -1.90 -2.61 -9.90
N ILE A 95 -2.13 -1.64 -9.01
CA ILE A 95 -1.15 -0.60 -8.68
C ILE A 95 0.16 -1.24 -8.18
N TYR A 96 0.07 -2.21 -7.26
CA TYR A 96 1.23 -2.93 -6.77
C TYR A 96 2.00 -3.66 -7.89
N LEU A 97 1.28 -4.40 -8.74
CA LEU A 97 1.88 -5.15 -9.83
C LEU A 97 2.57 -4.23 -10.85
N GLN A 98 1.96 -3.09 -11.16
CA GLN A 98 2.57 -2.08 -12.03
C GLN A 98 3.86 -1.52 -11.41
N GLU A 99 3.83 -1.12 -10.16
CA GLU A 99 5.02 -0.60 -9.45
C GLU A 99 6.14 -1.62 -9.38
N ARG A 100 5.80 -2.89 -9.13
CA ARG A 100 6.76 -4.00 -9.13
C ARG A 100 7.33 -4.24 -10.52
N SER A 101 6.49 -4.24 -11.55
CA SER A 101 6.91 -4.42 -12.95
C SER A 101 7.90 -3.32 -13.36
N GLU A 102 7.58 -2.06 -13.05
CA GLU A 102 8.47 -0.93 -13.28
C GLU A 102 9.79 -1.07 -12.54
N TYR A 103 9.77 -1.43 -11.26
CA TYR A 103 10.99 -1.64 -10.48
C TYR A 103 11.84 -2.76 -11.08
N ARG A 104 11.24 -3.87 -11.52
CA ARG A 104 11.95 -4.97 -12.19
C ARG A 104 12.53 -4.56 -13.56
N ARG A 105 11.88 -3.64 -14.28
CA ARG A 105 12.36 -3.11 -15.57
C ARG A 105 13.48 -2.08 -15.43
N THR A 106 13.44 -1.22 -14.41
CA THR A 106 14.35 -0.06 -14.32
C THR A 106 15.36 -0.15 -13.18
N ASN A 107 15.13 -1.03 -12.21
CA ASN A 107 15.85 -1.09 -10.92
C ASN A 107 15.79 0.23 -10.10
N ILE A 108 14.81 1.11 -10.38
CA ILE A 108 14.64 2.38 -9.66
C ILE A 108 13.46 2.25 -8.68
N PRO A 109 13.70 2.32 -7.36
CA PRO A 109 12.62 2.25 -6.38
C PRO A 109 11.69 3.46 -6.46
N LYS A 110 10.38 3.24 -6.23
CA LYS A 110 9.34 4.28 -6.24
C LYS A 110 9.68 5.53 -5.40
N LYS A 111 10.38 5.35 -4.28
CA LYS A 111 10.77 6.45 -3.39
C LYS A 111 11.67 7.48 -4.09
N PHE A 112 12.55 7.03 -4.99
CA PHE A 112 13.47 7.90 -5.73
C PHE A 112 12.79 8.58 -6.93
N LYS A 113 11.73 7.98 -7.50
CA LYS A 113 10.94 8.62 -8.58
C LYS A 113 10.18 9.88 -8.13
N LYS A 114 9.88 10.03 -6.85
CA LYS A 114 9.17 11.21 -6.31
C LYS A 114 10.09 12.42 -6.06
N MET A 115 11.40 12.26 -6.23
CA MET A 115 12.41 13.28 -5.95
C MET A 115 13.01 13.89 -7.23
N GLN A 116 12.44 13.54 -8.39
CA GLN A 116 12.79 14.01 -9.72
C GLN A 116 11.59 14.77 -10.30
#